data_AF-A0A820U273-F1
#
_entry.id   AF-A0A820U273-F1
#
_cell.length_a   1.000
_cell.length_b   1.000
_cell.length_c   1.000
_cell.angle_alpha   90.00
_cell.angle_beta   90.00
_cell.angle_gamma   90.00
#
_symmetry.space_group_name_H-M   'P 1'
#
loop_
_entity.id
_entity.type
_entity.pdbx_description
1 polymer ?
#
loop_
_entity_poly.entity_id
_entity_poly.type
_entity_poly.pdbx_seq_one_letter_code
_entity_poly.pdbx_strand_id
1 'polypeptide(L)'
;MQASYPPTNRTLTWKLDYDRFFYDLTKTNRQIQQGFDDWAKYTKLTFRQAAEDEEADFNLAFESGNHSDVFPFDGREGTLAHAFFPWQPNRGQIHFDSTEKWSDKYNGRGYNLRLVATHEVGHSLGLEHSTGDEKSIMYPFYRLILPDNMLPEQ
;
A
#
# COMPACT_ATOMS: atom_id res chain seq x y z
N MET A 1 -14.89 5.51 24.73
CA MET A 1 -16.14 5.96 24.10
C MET A 1 -16.25 5.27 22.75
N GLN A 2 -17.23 4.38 22.58
CA GLN A 2 -17.43 3.63 21.34
C GLN A 2 -18.32 4.46 20.41
N ALA A 3 -17.77 4.92 19.29
CA ALA A 3 -18.57 5.41 18.17
C ALA A 3 -19.01 4.19 17.35
N SER A 4 -20.31 3.86 17.41
CA SER A 4 -20.90 2.85 16.54
C SER A 4 -21.24 3.49 15.20
N TYR A 5 -20.36 3.31 14.21
CA TYR A 5 -20.77 3.38 12.81
C TYR A 5 -21.48 2.05 12.46
N PRO A 6 -22.61 2.06 11.73
CA PRO A 6 -23.24 0.82 11.29
C PRO A 6 -22.25 0.03 10.42
N PRO A 7 -22.13 -1.29 10.60
CA PRO A 7 -21.17 -2.09 9.85
C PRO A 7 -21.71 -2.30 8.44
N THR A 8 -21.43 -1.37 7.54
CA THR A 8 -21.67 -1.57 6.12
C THR A 8 -20.46 -2.33 5.57
N ASN A 9 -20.69 -3.55 5.09
CA ASN A 9 -19.72 -4.22 4.22
C ASN A 9 -19.55 -3.31 3.00
N ARG A 10 -18.40 -2.64 2.90
CA ARG A 10 -18.08 -1.73 1.81
C ARG A 10 -16.97 -2.36 0.98
N THR A 11 -17.22 -2.51 -0.31
CA THR A 11 -16.16 -2.83 -1.27
C THR A 11 -15.53 -1.54 -1.72
N LEU A 12 -14.22 -1.42 -1.53
CA LEU A 12 -13.41 -0.35 -2.08
C LEU A 12 -12.63 -0.86 -3.28
N THR A 13 -12.29 0.05 -4.18
CA THR A 13 -11.68 -0.26 -5.47
C THR A 13 -10.31 0.36 -5.57
N TRP A 14 -9.39 -0.33 -6.24
CA TRP A 14 -8.05 0.18 -6.52
C TRP A 14 -7.70 0.05 -8.00
N LYS A 15 -6.89 0.98 -8.51
CA LYS A 15 -6.39 0.95 -9.89
C LYS A 15 -4.93 1.34 -9.92
N LEU A 16 -4.13 0.58 -10.67
CA LEU A 16 -2.73 0.88 -10.90
C LEU A 16 -2.58 1.57 -12.26
N ASP A 17 -1.92 2.72 -12.28
CA ASP A 17 -1.41 3.35 -13.48
C ASP A 17 -0.20 2.57 -14.01
N TYR A 18 -0.25 2.19 -15.28
CA TYR A 18 0.76 1.37 -15.94
C TYR A 18 1.72 2.16 -16.82
N ASP A 19 1.54 3.48 -16.96
CA ASP A 19 2.28 4.31 -17.92
C ASP A 19 3.81 4.33 -17.65
N ARG A 20 4.25 4.00 -16.43
CA ARG A 20 5.66 3.99 -15.99
C ARG A 20 6.13 2.65 -15.43
N PHE A 21 5.50 1.56 -15.86
CA PHE A 21 5.66 0.26 -15.21
C PHE A 21 6.58 -0.71 -15.98
N PHE A 22 7.63 -1.19 -15.31
CA PHE A 22 8.65 -2.08 -15.91
C PHE A 22 8.65 -3.52 -15.37
N TYR A 23 7.68 -3.89 -14.53
CA TYR A 23 7.61 -5.22 -13.89
C TYR A 23 6.56 -6.12 -14.55
N ASP A 24 6.41 -7.36 -14.06
CA ASP A 24 5.35 -8.28 -14.50
C ASP A 24 4.01 -7.83 -13.91
N LEU A 25 3.08 -7.42 -14.78
CA LEU A 25 1.77 -6.88 -14.41
C LEU A 25 0.94 -7.86 -13.57
N THR A 26 0.96 -9.14 -13.93
CA THR A 26 0.16 -10.17 -13.25
C THR A 26 0.65 -10.34 -11.81
N LYS A 27 1.97 -10.39 -11.62
CA LYS A 27 2.57 -10.51 -10.29
C LYS A 27 2.37 -9.25 -9.48
N THR A 28 2.55 -8.08 -10.07
CA THR A 28 2.36 -6.82 -9.36
C THR A 28 0.91 -6.62 -8.92
N ASN A 29 -0.07 -6.81 -9.80
CA ASN A 29 -1.48 -6.72 -9.42
C ASN A 29 -1.82 -7.71 -8.31
N ARG A 30 -1.25 -8.93 -8.35
CA ARG A 30 -1.41 -9.90 -7.26
C ARG A 30 -0.83 -9.41 -5.94
N GLN A 31 0.38 -8.84 -5.95
CA GLN A 31 1.00 -8.31 -4.72
C GLN A 31 0.22 -7.12 -4.15
N ILE A 32 -0.25 -6.21 -5.01
CA ILE A 32 -1.08 -5.06 -4.61
C ILE A 32 -2.41 -5.54 -4.03
N GLN A 33 -3.13 -6.43 -4.73
CA GLN A 33 -4.38 -7.00 -4.24
C GLN A 33 -4.18 -7.67 -2.88
N GLN A 34 -3.11 -8.45 -2.70
CA GLN A 34 -2.81 -9.09 -1.43
C GLN A 34 -2.52 -8.08 -0.32
N GLY A 35 -1.90 -6.94 -0.62
CA GLY A 35 -1.66 -5.87 0.36
C GLY A 35 -2.96 -5.22 0.84
N PHE A 36 -3.93 -5.03 -0.06
CA PHE A 36 -5.29 -4.63 0.31
C PHE A 36 -6.02 -5.73 1.11
N ASP A 37 -5.96 -6.98 0.67
CA ASP A 37 -6.63 -8.12 1.31
C ASP A 37 -6.11 -8.39 2.73
N ASP A 38 -4.87 -8.03 3.03
CA ASP A 38 -4.32 -8.12 4.37
C ASP A 38 -5.12 -7.27 5.38
N TRP A 39 -5.62 -6.11 4.96
CA TRP A 39 -6.53 -5.29 5.79
C TRP A 39 -7.97 -5.81 5.82
N ALA A 40 -8.43 -6.49 4.76
CA ALA A 40 -9.78 -7.08 4.74
C ALA A 40 -9.97 -8.14 5.85
N LYS A 41 -8.89 -8.79 6.31
CA LYS A 41 -8.92 -9.76 7.41
C LYS A 41 -9.31 -9.16 8.76
N TYR A 42 -9.04 -7.86 8.97
CA TYR A 42 -9.21 -7.18 10.27
C TYR A 42 -10.23 -6.05 10.22
N THR A 43 -10.85 -5.84 9.06
CA THR A 43 -11.88 -4.82 8.83
C THR A 43 -13.14 -5.47 8.27
N LYS A 44 -14.19 -4.68 8.06
CA LYS A 44 -15.38 -5.10 7.29
C LYS A 44 -15.31 -4.65 5.83
N LEU A 45 -14.14 -4.21 5.39
CA LEU A 45 -13.89 -3.79 4.03
C LEU A 45 -13.54 -4.99 3.17
N THR A 46 -13.89 -4.91 1.90
CA THR A 46 -13.38 -5.80 0.86
C THR A 46 -12.75 -4.94 -0.22
N PHE A 47 -11.80 -5.50 -0.96
CA PHE A 47 -11.07 -4.75 -1.97
C PHE A 47 -11.06 -5.51 -3.28
N ARG A 48 -11.16 -4.79 -4.39
CA ARG A 48 -10.97 -5.36 -5.73
C ARG A 48 -10.30 -4.35 -6.65
N GLN A 49 -9.67 -4.86 -7.69
CA GLN A 49 -9.26 -4.01 -8.80
C GLN A 49 -10.49 -3.38 -9.46
N ALA A 50 -10.40 -2.08 -9.78
CA ALA A 50 -11.40 -1.36 -10.55
C ALA A 50 -11.40 -1.84 -12.01
N ALA A 51 -12.55 -1.74 -12.68
CA ALA A 51 -12.61 -1.90 -14.13
C ALA A 51 -11.85 -0.76 -14.84
N GLU A 52 -11.53 -0.95 -16.12
CA GLU A 52 -10.75 0.04 -16.89
C GLU A 52 -11.47 1.39 -16.99
N ASP A 53 -12.79 1.39 -17.08
CA ASP A 53 -13.67 2.57 -17.18
C ASP A 53 -14.25 3.03 -15.83
N GLU A 54 -13.85 2.38 -14.72
CA GLU A 54 -14.32 2.70 -13.37
C GLU A 54 -13.34 3.64 -12.65
N GLU A 55 -13.88 4.65 -11.96
CA GLU A 55 -13.13 5.43 -10.98
C GLU A 55 -12.82 4.59 -9.74
N ALA A 56 -11.57 4.63 -9.28
CA ALA A 56 -11.14 3.86 -8.12
C ALA A 56 -11.11 4.71 -6.83
N ASP A 57 -11.43 4.08 -5.69
CA ASP A 57 -11.21 4.69 -4.36
C ASP A 57 -9.72 4.92 -4.09
N PHE A 58 -8.85 4.04 -4.62
CA PHE A 58 -7.40 4.14 -4.52
C PHE A 58 -6.74 4.14 -5.92
N ASN A 59 -5.93 5.16 -6.21
CA ASN A 59 -5.13 5.26 -7.43
C ASN A 59 -3.66 5.05 -7.06
N LEU A 60 -3.05 4.04 -7.67
CA LEU A 60 -1.68 3.64 -7.40
C LEU A 60 -0.81 3.96 -8.60
N ALA A 61 0.43 4.39 -8.38
CA ALA A 61 1.40 4.65 -9.45
C ALA A 61 2.81 4.29 -9.02
N PHE A 62 3.65 3.92 -10.00
CA PHE A 62 5.10 3.84 -9.82
C PHE A 62 5.72 5.13 -10.37
N GLU A 63 6.37 5.91 -9.50
CA GLU A 63 6.87 7.24 -9.84
C GLU A 63 8.36 7.39 -9.49
N SER A 64 9.01 8.47 -9.91
CA SER A 64 10.42 8.74 -9.55
C SER A 64 10.66 10.22 -9.44
N GLY A 65 11.54 10.63 -8.53
CA GLY A 65 11.90 12.04 -8.38
C GLY A 65 10.67 12.91 -8.13
N ASN A 66 10.62 14.08 -8.78
CA ASN A 66 9.44 14.94 -8.74
C ASN A 66 8.31 14.39 -9.64
N HIS A 67 7.14 14.13 -9.05
CA HIS A 67 6.01 13.48 -9.71
C HIS A 67 4.65 14.13 -9.37
N SER A 68 4.61 15.46 -9.39
CA SER A 68 3.37 16.26 -9.32
C SER A 68 2.65 16.29 -7.97
N ASP A 69 3.28 15.80 -6.90
CA ASP A 69 2.91 16.07 -5.52
C ASP A 69 4.04 16.80 -4.76
N VAL A 70 3.87 16.98 -3.44
CA VAL A 70 4.84 17.71 -2.59
C VAL A 70 5.91 16.79 -1.97
N PHE A 71 5.94 15.51 -2.33
CA PHE A 71 6.78 14.47 -1.75
C PHE A 71 7.61 13.79 -2.85
N PRO A 72 8.63 14.46 -3.41
CA PRO A 72 9.47 13.84 -4.43
C PRO A 72 10.23 12.63 -3.86
N PHE A 73 10.36 11.56 -4.65
CA PHE A 73 11.21 10.43 -4.31
C PHE A 73 12.69 10.76 -4.43
N ASP A 74 13.52 10.10 -3.62
CA ASP A 74 14.95 10.35 -3.45
C ASP A 74 15.86 9.44 -4.31
N GLY A 75 15.27 8.51 -5.05
CA GLY A 75 15.99 7.55 -5.87
C GLY A 75 16.18 6.23 -5.14
N ARG A 76 17.25 5.51 -5.45
CA ARG A 76 17.45 4.18 -4.86
C ARG A 76 17.77 4.28 -3.38
N GLU A 77 17.11 3.43 -2.61
CA GLU A 77 17.14 3.41 -1.15
C GLU A 77 16.51 4.69 -0.56
N GLY A 78 16.18 4.67 0.73
CA GLY A 78 15.49 5.78 1.38
C GLY A 78 13.97 5.61 1.32
N THR A 79 13.27 6.50 0.63
CA THR A 79 11.80 6.50 0.58
C THR A 79 11.28 5.49 -0.42
N LEU A 80 10.70 4.39 0.05
CA LEU A 80 10.23 3.32 -0.83
C LEU A 80 8.89 3.64 -1.49
N ALA A 81 8.01 4.32 -0.76
CA ALA A 81 6.65 4.62 -1.14
C ALA A 81 6.08 5.70 -0.22
N HIS A 82 4.94 6.27 -0.62
CA HIS A 82 4.11 7.05 0.27
C HIS A 82 2.63 6.95 -0.11
N ALA A 83 1.78 7.28 0.84
CA ALA A 83 0.34 7.35 0.65
C ALA A 83 -0.26 8.55 1.37
N PHE A 84 -1.46 8.94 0.91
CA PHE A 84 -2.16 10.08 1.46
C PHE A 84 -3.31 9.63 2.36
N PHE A 85 -3.35 10.21 3.56
CA PHE A 85 -4.39 9.95 4.55
C PHE A 85 -5.79 10.28 4.03
N PRO A 86 -6.86 9.64 4.58
CA PRO A 86 -8.25 9.89 4.18
C PRO A 86 -8.70 11.37 4.23
N TRP A 87 -8.06 12.19 5.06
CA TRP A 87 -8.40 13.60 5.26
C TRP A 87 -7.56 14.57 4.41
N GLN A 88 -6.64 14.08 3.60
CA GLN A 88 -5.79 14.94 2.74
C GLN A 88 -6.45 15.21 1.38
N PRO A 89 -6.06 16.31 0.69
CA PRO A 89 -6.58 16.61 -0.65
C PRO A 89 -6.35 15.49 -1.66
N ASN A 90 -5.18 14.84 -1.60
CA ASN A 90 -4.75 13.74 -2.47
C ASN A 90 -5.13 12.35 -1.93
N ARG A 91 -6.07 12.27 -0.98
CA ARG A 91 -6.52 10.99 -0.39
C ARG A 91 -6.79 9.94 -1.48
N GLY A 92 -6.46 8.69 -1.17
CA GLY A 92 -6.59 7.58 -2.11
C GLY A 92 -5.43 7.44 -3.09
N GLN A 93 -4.46 8.37 -3.13
CA GLN A 93 -3.24 8.18 -3.91
C GLN A 93 -2.20 7.38 -3.11
N ILE A 94 -1.57 6.39 -3.77
CA ILE A 94 -0.44 5.61 -3.24
C ILE A 94 0.65 5.55 -4.31
N HIS A 95 1.84 6.05 -4.00
CA HIS A 95 2.95 6.05 -4.93
C HIS A 95 4.06 5.13 -4.44
N PHE A 96 4.65 4.36 -5.34
CA PHE A 96 5.84 3.54 -5.11
C PHE A 96 7.02 4.12 -5.88
N ASP A 97 8.21 4.16 -5.28
CA ASP A 97 9.39 4.60 -6.01
C ASP A 97 9.79 3.56 -7.06
N SER A 98 9.64 3.91 -8.33
CA SER A 98 9.98 3.10 -9.51
C SER A 98 11.49 2.83 -9.66
N THR A 99 12.34 3.62 -9.01
CA THR A 99 13.79 3.42 -9.01
C THR A 99 14.20 2.27 -8.10
N GLU A 100 13.32 1.85 -7.18
CA GLU A 100 13.57 0.75 -6.27
C GLU A 100 13.49 -0.61 -6.95
N LYS A 101 14.25 -1.56 -6.38
CA LYS A 101 14.22 -2.95 -6.82
C LYS A 101 13.06 -3.69 -6.15
N TRP A 102 11.92 -3.76 -6.82
CA TRP A 102 10.74 -4.47 -6.33
C TRP A 102 10.84 -5.98 -6.51
N SER A 103 10.22 -6.71 -5.58
CA SER A 103 10.25 -8.17 -5.51
C SER A 103 8.90 -8.73 -5.07
N ASP A 104 8.52 -9.88 -5.63
CA ASP A 104 7.39 -10.71 -5.19
C ASP A 104 7.82 -11.79 -4.18
N LYS A 105 9.10 -11.80 -3.76
CA LYS A 105 9.71 -12.85 -2.93
C LYS A 105 10.11 -12.32 -1.56
N TYR A 106 10.09 -13.22 -0.58
CA TYR A 106 10.56 -12.98 0.78
C TYR A 106 11.98 -13.52 0.98
N ASN A 107 12.93 -13.09 0.14
CA ASN A 107 14.30 -13.63 0.13
C ASN A 107 15.38 -12.55 0.32
N GLY A 108 15.00 -11.34 0.71
CA GLY A 108 15.89 -10.20 0.92
C GLY A 108 16.52 -9.62 -0.35
N ARG A 109 16.12 -10.07 -1.55
CA ARG A 109 16.60 -9.51 -2.82
C ARG A 109 15.62 -8.48 -3.33
N GLY A 110 15.81 -7.23 -2.91
CA GLY A 110 14.90 -6.12 -3.20
C GLY A 110 13.78 -5.99 -2.16
N TYR A 111 12.93 -4.98 -2.34
CA TYR A 111 11.82 -4.67 -1.45
C TYR A 111 10.58 -5.47 -1.86
N ASN A 112 9.99 -6.19 -0.90
CA ASN A 112 8.78 -6.96 -1.16
C ASN A 112 7.59 -6.01 -1.37
N LEU A 113 7.00 -6.03 -2.57
CA LEU A 113 5.96 -5.09 -2.95
C LEU A 113 4.70 -5.24 -2.10
N ARG A 114 4.29 -6.46 -1.76
CA ARG A 114 3.12 -6.68 -0.89
C ARG A 114 3.34 -6.03 0.48
N LEU A 115 4.51 -6.19 1.11
CA LEU A 115 4.78 -5.59 2.41
C LEU A 115 4.63 -4.06 2.38
N VAL A 116 5.24 -3.41 1.38
CA VAL A 116 5.15 -1.96 1.26
C VAL A 116 3.73 -1.54 0.91
N ALA A 117 3.04 -2.25 0.01
CA ALA A 117 1.64 -1.97 -0.30
C ALA A 117 0.73 -2.12 0.94
N THR A 118 0.91 -3.15 1.77
CA THR A 118 0.16 -3.29 3.03
C THR A 118 0.39 -2.10 3.95
N HIS A 119 1.63 -1.62 4.07
CA HIS A 119 1.96 -0.41 4.86
C HIS A 119 1.24 0.83 4.32
N GLU A 120 1.37 1.13 3.03
CA GLU A 120 0.78 2.31 2.41
C GLU A 120 -0.76 2.30 2.40
N VAL A 121 -1.36 1.12 2.27
CA VAL A 121 -2.82 0.98 2.43
C VAL A 121 -3.23 1.31 3.87
N GLY A 122 -2.41 0.97 4.87
CA GLY A 122 -2.64 1.36 6.25
C GLY A 122 -2.74 2.88 6.42
N HIS A 123 -1.81 3.64 5.84
CA HIS A 123 -1.89 5.10 5.79
C HIS A 123 -3.13 5.60 5.05
N SER A 124 -3.44 5.01 3.90
CA SER A 124 -4.65 5.34 3.13
C SER A 124 -5.96 5.03 3.87
N LEU A 125 -5.92 4.14 4.86
CA LEU A 125 -7.02 3.83 5.77
C LEU A 125 -7.01 4.66 7.06
N GLY A 126 -5.99 5.50 7.27
CA GLY A 126 -5.90 6.43 8.39
C GLY A 126 -4.96 6.02 9.53
N LEU A 127 -4.13 5.00 9.36
CA LEU A 127 -3.20 4.54 10.39
C LEU A 127 -1.89 5.33 10.34
N GLU A 128 -1.42 5.79 11.50
CA GLU A 128 -0.09 6.37 11.66
C GLU A 128 0.98 5.28 11.86
N HIS A 129 2.24 5.69 11.80
CA HIS A 129 3.35 4.79 12.12
C HIS A 129 3.27 4.23 13.55
N SER A 130 3.64 2.96 13.70
CA SER A 130 3.93 2.36 15.00
C SER A 130 5.25 2.91 15.55
N THR A 131 5.22 3.52 16.73
CA THR A 131 6.42 4.11 17.37
C THR A 131 7.11 3.16 18.35
N GLY A 132 6.49 2.03 18.72
CA GLY A 132 6.96 1.16 19.79
C GLY A 132 7.08 -0.33 19.44
N ASP A 133 6.57 -0.75 18.29
CA ASP A 133 6.63 -2.15 17.84
C ASP A 133 7.26 -2.25 16.45
N GLU A 134 8.52 -2.70 16.41
CA GLU A 134 9.27 -2.91 15.17
C GLU A 134 8.78 -4.10 14.34
N LYS A 135 7.90 -4.93 14.90
CA LYS A 135 7.26 -6.04 14.20
C LYS A 135 5.94 -5.63 13.54
N SER A 136 5.43 -4.44 13.84
CA SER A 136 4.23 -3.91 13.20
C SER A 136 4.48 -3.64 11.72
N ILE A 137 3.51 -3.98 10.86
CA ILE A 137 3.57 -3.58 9.45
C ILE A 137 3.63 -2.07 9.28
N MET A 138 3.11 -1.30 10.24
CA MET A 138 3.15 0.18 10.25
C MET A 138 4.44 0.73 10.87
N TYR A 139 5.46 -0.09 11.14
CA TYR A 139 6.76 0.44 11.54
C TYR A 139 7.41 1.18 10.35
N PRO A 140 7.95 2.40 10.53
CA PRO A 140 8.36 3.27 9.42
C PRO A 140 9.54 2.76 8.60
N PHE A 141 10.34 1.83 9.13
CA PHE A 141 11.49 1.30 8.42
C PHE A 141 11.19 -0.09 7.87
N TYR A 142 11.51 -0.30 6.59
CA TYR A 142 11.30 -1.59 5.94
C TYR A 142 11.95 -2.73 6.72
N ARG A 143 11.13 -3.71 7.08
CA ARG A 143 11.58 -4.99 7.60
C ARG A 143 10.96 -6.11 6.78
N LEU A 144 11.77 -7.12 6.46
CA LEU A 144 11.28 -8.30 5.79
C LEU A 144 10.50 -9.15 6.80
N ILE A 145 9.18 -9.10 6.71
CA ILE A 145 8.25 -9.87 7.55
C ILE A 145 7.56 -10.93 6.68
N LEU A 146 7.54 -12.18 7.13
CA LEU A 146 6.82 -13.24 6.42
C LEU A 146 5.31 -13.02 6.54
N PRO A 147 4.50 -13.40 5.54
CA PRO A 147 3.03 -13.19 5.54
C PRO A 147 2.34 -13.59 6.84
N ASP A 148 2.71 -14.73 7.41
CA ASP A 148 2.10 -15.27 8.64
C ASP A 148 2.39 -14.42 9.89
N ASN A 149 3.34 -13.49 9.81
CA ASN A 149 3.77 -12.62 10.89
C ASN A 149 3.46 -11.13 10.64
N MET A 150 2.85 -10.76 9.51
CA MET A 150 2.66 -9.35 9.12
C MET A 150 1.67 -8.60 10.00
N LEU A 151 0.62 -9.30 10.45
CA LEU A 151 -0.45 -8.76 11.26
C LEU A 151 -0.68 -9.80 12.37
N PRO A 152 -0.33 -9.52 13.64
CA PRO A 152 -0.52 -10.50 14.69
C PRO A 152 -1.99 -10.94 14.74
N GLU A 153 -2.24 -12.25 14.80
CA GLU A 153 -3.50 -12.75 15.33
C GLU A 153 -3.64 -12.19 16.75
N GLN A 154 -4.77 -11.53 17.01
CA GLN A 154 -5.03 -10.76 18.23
C GLN A 154 -4.81 -11.57 19.51
#